data_AF-A0AAV4B866-F1
#
_entry.id   AF-A0AAV4B866-F1
#
_cell.length_a   1.000
_cell.length_b   1.000
_cell.length_c   1.000
_cell.angle_alpha   90.00
_cell.angle_beta   90.00
_cell.angle_gamma   90.00
#
_symmetry.space_group_name_H-M   'P 1'
#
loop_
_entity.id
_entity.type
_entity.pdbx_description
1 polymer ?
#
loop_
_entity_poly.entity_id
_entity_poly.type
_entity_poly.pdbx_seq_one_letter_code
_entity_poly.pdbx_strand_id
1 'polypeptide(L)'
;MIQLALRMYHIPEVIQVMLDDYFSGFLMRFSTNDYTTNCINVEVGIAMGCTILPILFVMAMEVILKAAEGSAGPINLGSGCSMPPLKAFMDDTTIICSKEDETRRMLRRLDVLMSWCRMEFKPKKSRSLSLRKGKADEATTFTVAEQQIPTVSQEPVKSLRRWYDSSMKDTRRGAETLELASESLLVINKCRIQGKFKIWCLQFMLIPKLL
;
A
#
# COMPACT_ATOMS: atom_id res chain seq x y z
N MET A 1 -13.71 -4.90 13.37
CA MET A 1 -13.68 -4.76 11.90
C MET A 1 -13.80 -6.12 11.19
N ILE A 2 -12.86 -7.06 11.39
CA ILE A 2 -12.83 -8.36 10.67
C ILE A 2 -14.18 -9.09 10.71
N GLN A 3 -14.80 -9.20 11.89
CA GLN A 3 -16.13 -9.81 12.05
C GLN A 3 -17.26 -9.12 11.28
N LEU A 4 -17.15 -7.82 10.98
CA LEU A 4 -18.08 -7.14 10.09
C LEU A 4 -17.85 -7.57 8.64
N ALA A 5 -16.59 -7.61 8.18
CA ALA A 5 -16.26 -8.06 6.83
C ALA A 5 -16.69 -9.51 6.58
N LEU A 6 -16.41 -10.44 7.50
CA LEU A 6 -16.84 -11.83 7.38
C LEU A 6 -18.36 -11.95 7.15
N ARG A 7 -19.15 -11.18 7.90
CA ARG A 7 -20.61 -11.12 7.74
C ARG A 7 -21.04 -10.49 6.41
N MET A 8 -20.41 -9.39 5.99
CA MET A 8 -20.72 -8.72 4.73
C MET A 8 -20.41 -9.58 3.49
N TYR A 9 -19.41 -10.44 3.57
CA TYR A 9 -19.07 -11.40 2.52
C TYR A 9 -19.78 -12.74 2.65
N HIS A 10 -20.74 -12.87 3.59
CA HIS A 10 -21.51 -14.09 3.81
C HIS A 10 -20.63 -15.33 4.07
N ILE A 11 -19.51 -15.15 4.80
CA ILE A 11 -18.65 -16.26 5.18
C ILE A 11 -19.43 -17.19 6.14
N PRO A 12 -19.42 -18.52 5.93
CA PRO A 12 -20.12 -19.46 6.81
C PRO A 12 -19.75 -19.31 8.29
N GLU A 13 -20.73 -19.43 9.18
CA GLU A 13 -20.55 -19.28 10.64
C GLU A 13 -19.49 -20.23 11.19
N VAL A 14 -19.42 -21.47 10.68
CA VAL A 14 -18.39 -22.45 11.06
C VAL A 14 -16.96 -21.92 10.84
N ILE A 15 -16.74 -21.16 9.76
CA ILE A 15 -15.44 -20.54 9.49
C ILE A 15 -15.21 -19.34 10.40
N GLN A 16 -16.24 -18.55 10.70
CA GLN A 16 -16.13 -17.42 11.63
C GLN A 16 -15.72 -17.90 13.02
N VAL A 17 -16.37 -18.95 13.54
CA VAL A 17 -16.02 -19.58 14.82
C VAL A 17 -14.59 -20.13 14.79
N MET A 18 -14.21 -20.84 13.72
CA MET A 18 -12.83 -21.34 13.58
C MET A 18 -11.79 -20.21 13.61
N LEU A 19 -12.08 -19.06 12.99
CA LEU A 19 -11.19 -17.90 13.02
C LEU A 19 -11.14 -17.25 14.40
N ASP A 20 -12.27 -17.13 15.09
CA ASP A 20 -12.32 -16.63 16.47
C ASP A 20 -11.53 -17.52 17.41
N ASP A 21 -11.66 -18.85 17.29
CA ASP A 21 -10.87 -19.81 18.06
C ASP A 21 -9.38 -19.71 17.72
N TYR A 22 -9.03 -19.53 16.45
CA TYR A 22 -7.65 -19.37 16.00
C TYR A 22 -6.98 -18.11 16.58
N PHE A 23 -7.70 -16.99 16.65
CA PHE A 23 -7.15 -15.72 17.14
C PHE A 23 -7.33 -15.49 18.64
N SER A 24 -8.28 -16.16 19.30
CA SER A 24 -8.55 -15.97 20.74
C SER A 24 -7.37 -16.40 21.63
N GLY A 25 -6.54 -17.34 21.17
CA GLY A 25 -5.33 -17.80 21.85
C GLY A 25 -4.03 -17.15 21.36
N PHE A 26 -4.10 -16.05 20.59
CA PHE A 26 -2.92 -15.50 19.94
C PHE A 26 -1.98 -14.78 20.93
N LEU A 27 -0.93 -15.48 21.32
CA LEU A 27 0.12 -15.00 22.21
C LEU A 27 1.41 -14.76 21.45
N MET A 28 2.06 -13.64 21.75
CA MET A 28 3.38 -13.31 21.24
C MET A 28 4.43 -13.39 22.35
N ARG A 29 5.64 -13.85 22.01
CA ARG A 29 6.78 -13.89 22.91
C ARG A 29 8.03 -13.52 22.13
N PHE A 30 8.92 -12.74 22.75
CA PHE A 30 10.21 -12.41 22.19
C PHE A 30 11.31 -13.08 23.02
N SER A 31 12.27 -13.69 22.33
CA SER A 31 13.48 -14.24 22.94
C SER A 31 14.69 -13.59 22.29
N THR A 32 15.53 -13.00 23.12
CA THR A 32 16.86 -12.52 22.77
C THR A 32 17.90 -13.43 23.44
N ASN A 33 19.19 -13.17 23.22
CA ASN A 33 20.25 -13.92 23.91
C ASN A 33 20.23 -13.69 25.43
N ASP A 34 19.76 -12.53 25.87
CA ASP A 34 19.86 -12.08 27.25
C ASP A 34 18.58 -12.31 28.04
N TYR A 35 17.41 -12.33 27.38
CA TYR A 35 16.14 -12.53 28.06
C TYR A 35 15.03 -13.06 27.14
N THR A 36 13.99 -13.60 27.77
CA THR A 36 12.74 -13.96 27.11
C THR A 36 11.60 -13.25 27.81
N THR A 37 10.71 -12.63 27.03
CA THR A 37 9.53 -11.95 27.58
C THR A 37 8.51 -12.97 28.05
N ASN A 38 7.59 -12.54 28.92
CA ASN A 38 6.35 -13.29 29.14
C ASN A 38 5.51 -13.33 27.86
N CYS A 39 4.50 -14.20 27.83
CA CYS A 39 3.52 -14.18 26.75
C CYS A 39 2.72 -12.87 26.80
N ILE A 40 2.58 -12.23 25.65
CA ILE A 40 1.87 -10.96 25.46
C ILE A 40 0.65 -11.25 24.58
N ASN A 41 -0.53 -10.85 25.03
CA ASN A 41 -1.73 -10.89 24.19
C ASN A 41 -1.64 -9.84 23.08
N VAL A 42 -1.90 -10.25 21.85
CA VAL A 42 -1.94 -9.34 20.70
C VAL A 42 -3.38 -8.90 20.46
N GLU A 43 -3.75 -7.73 20.97
CA GLU A 43 -5.11 -7.21 20.83
C GLU A 43 -5.36 -6.48 19.51
N VAL A 44 -4.33 -5.81 18.98
CA VAL A 44 -4.41 -5.01 17.75
C VAL A 44 -3.19 -5.28 16.89
N GLY A 45 -3.43 -5.58 15.61
CA GLY A 45 -2.40 -5.68 14.59
C GLY A 45 -2.50 -6.93 13.75
N ILE A 46 -1.58 -7.02 12.78
CA ILE A 46 -1.42 -8.17 11.91
C ILE A 46 -0.15 -8.91 12.34
N ALA A 47 -0.28 -10.17 12.74
CA ALA A 47 0.85 -11.04 12.97
C ALA A 47 1.53 -11.37 11.64
N MET A 48 2.66 -10.70 11.37
CA MET A 48 3.46 -10.95 10.17
C MET A 48 3.91 -12.42 10.13
N GLY A 49 3.65 -13.08 9.00
CA GLY A 49 3.92 -14.52 8.82
C GLY A 49 2.68 -15.41 8.97
N CYS A 50 1.56 -14.90 9.49
CA CYS A 50 0.29 -15.61 9.42
C CYS A 50 -0.22 -15.64 7.98
N THR A 51 -0.64 -16.81 7.50
CA THR A 51 -1.13 -17.01 6.13
C THR A 51 -2.56 -16.53 5.92
N ILE A 52 -3.36 -16.46 6.98
CA ILE A 52 -4.78 -16.09 6.92
C ILE A 52 -4.97 -14.57 7.04
N LEU A 53 -4.12 -13.89 7.81
CA LEU A 53 -4.28 -12.44 8.03
C LEU A 53 -4.21 -11.58 6.76
N PRO A 54 -3.38 -11.86 5.74
CA PRO A 54 -3.38 -11.09 4.50
C PRO A 54 -4.74 -11.06 3.81
N ILE A 55 -5.45 -12.19 3.72
CA ILE A 55 -6.76 -12.22 3.09
C ILE A 55 -7.83 -11.54 3.94
N LEU A 56 -7.78 -11.71 5.27
CA LEU A 56 -8.68 -11.01 6.19
C LEU A 56 -8.46 -9.49 6.14
N PHE A 57 -7.22 -9.04 6.01
CA PHE A 57 -6.89 -7.64 5.84
C PHE A 57 -7.41 -7.08 4.51
N VAL A 58 -7.26 -7.82 3.41
CA VAL A 58 -7.82 -7.42 2.11
C VAL A 58 -9.34 -7.31 2.18
N MET A 59 -10.03 -8.30 2.76
CA MET A 59 -11.48 -8.24 2.97
C MET A 59 -11.88 -7.03 3.82
N ALA A 60 -11.09 -6.75 4.86
CA ALA A 60 -11.32 -5.64 5.75
C ALA A 60 -11.18 -4.28 5.06
N MET A 61 -10.08 -4.11 4.33
CA MET A 61 -9.82 -2.90 3.54
C MET A 61 -10.87 -2.69 2.46
N GLU A 62 -11.31 -3.75 1.78
CA GLU A 62 -12.34 -3.64 0.74
C GLU A 62 -13.67 -3.10 1.30
N VAL A 63 -14.08 -3.52 2.50
CA VAL A 63 -15.27 -2.95 3.19
C VAL A 63 -15.09 -1.45 3.45
N ILE A 64 -13.91 -1.05 3.92
CA ILE A 64 -13.58 0.35 4.21
C ILE A 64 -13.61 1.18 2.92
N LEU A 65 -12.98 0.69 1.85
CA LEU A 65 -12.90 1.37 0.57
C LEU A 65 -14.29 1.52 -0.07
N LYS A 66 -15.12 0.49 -0.06
CA LYS A 66 -16.51 0.57 -0.54
C LYS A 66 -17.36 1.56 0.26
N ALA A 67 -17.15 1.64 1.57
CA ALA A 67 -17.83 2.62 2.42
C ALA A 67 -17.37 4.07 2.18
N ALA A 68 -16.20 4.25 1.55
CA ALA A 68 -15.67 5.55 1.13
C ALA A 68 -16.03 5.92 -0.31
N GLU A 69 -16.13 4.92 -1.21
CA GLU A 69 -16.39 5.09 -2.66
C GLU A 69 -17.64 5.93 -2.96
N GLY A 70 -18.70 5.84 -2.14
CA GLY A 70 -19.91 6.66 -2.29
C GLY A 70 -19.69 8.18 -2.29
N SER A 71 -18.47 8.65 -2.01
CA SER A 71 -18.09 10.07 -1.98
C SER A 71 -17.60 10.63 -3.32
N ALA A 72 -17.26 9.79 -4.31
CA ALA A 72 -16.89 10.26 -5.66
C ALA A 72 -17.26 9.25 -6.76
N GLY A 73 -17.54 9.76 -7.96
CA GLY A 73 -17.81 8.93 -9.12
C GLY A 73 -16.54 8.41 -9.81
N PRO A 74 -16.68 7.47 -10.76
CA PRO A 74 -15.57 7.01 -11.59
C PRO A 74 -15.06 8.14 -12.48
N ILE A 75 -13.74 8.12 -12.75
CA ILE A 75 -13.09 9.14 -13.57
C ILE A 75 -12.94 8.64 -14.99
N ASN A 76 -13.46 9.41 -15.93
CA ASN A 76 -13.20 9.19 -17.34
C ASN A 76 -11.84 9.76 -17.72
N LEU A 77 -10.90 8.89 -18.08
CA LEU A 77 -9.58 9.26 -18.59
C LEU A 77 -9.61 9.63 -20.09
N GLY A 78 -10.79 9.60 -20.72
CA GLY A 78 -10.95 9.69 -22.18
C GLY A 78 -10.86 8.31 -22.84
N SER A 79 -11.08 8.27 -24.16
CA SER A 79 -10.94 7.05 -25.00
C SER A 79 -11.68 5.80 -24.50
N GLY A 80 -12.83 5.97 -23.81
CA GLY A 80 -13.59 4.86 -23.23
C GLY A 80 -12.98 4.25 -21.96
N CYS A 81 -11.87 4.78 -21.46
CA CYS A 81 -11.22 4.31 -20.24
C CYS A 81 -11.80 5.03 -19.02
N SER A 82 -12.34 4.26 -18.07
CA SER A 82 -12.79 4.76 -16.77
C SER A 82 -11.99 4.12 -15.65
N MET A 83 -11.64 4.90 -14.63
CA MET A 83 -10.94 4.43 -13.45
C MET A 83 -11.79 4.59 -12.19
N PRO A 84 -11.77 3.61 -11.28
CA PRO A 84 -12.36 3.80 -9.96
C PRO A 84 -11.60 4.91 -9.22
N PRO A 85 -12.31 5.70 -8.39
CA PRO A 85 -11.71 6.81 -7.66
C PRO A 85 -10.81 6.34 -6.51
N LEU A 86 -10.99 5.09 -6.07
CA LEU A 86 -10.17 4.44 -5.06
C LEU A 86 -9.48 3.21 -5.64
N LYS A 87 -8.21 3.07 -5.29
CA LYS A 87 -7.41 1.86 -5.51
C LYS A 87 -6.57 1.59 -4.28
N ALA A 88 -6.33 0.34 -3.97
CA ALA A 88 -5.44 -0.02 -2.89
C ALA A 88 -4.56 -1.21 -3.26
N PHE A 89 -3.35 -1.20 -2.71
CA PHE A 89 -2.46 -2.34 -2.64
C PHE A 89 -2.05 -2.52 -1.18
N MET A 90 -2.68 -3.47 -0.50
CA MET A 90 -2.55 -3.60 0.95
C MET A 90 -2.91 -2.26 1.66
N ASP A 91 -2.00 -1.68 2.44
CA ASP A 91 -2.18 -0.41 3.14
C ASP A 91 -1.97 0.83 2.25
N ASP A 92 -1.29 0.67 1.10
CA ASP A 92 -1.09 1.75 0.14
C ASP A 92 -2.40 2.04 -0.61
N THR A 93 -3.06 3.15 -0.26
CA THR A 93 -4.30 3.61 -0.90
C THR A 93 -4.02 4.79 -1.83
N THR A 94 -4.56 4.73 -3.05
CA THR A 94 -4.51 5.80 -4.05
C THR A 94 -5.91 6.35 -4.28
N ILE A 95 -6.03 7.67 -4.16
CA ILE A 95 -7.24 8.43 -4.49
C ILE A 95 -7.00 9.15 -5.81
N ILE A 96 -7.93 8.98 -6.74
CA ILE A 96 -7.95 9.74 -7.98
C ILE A 96 -9.32 10.41 -8.03
N CYS A 97 -9.36 11.74 -8.14
CA CYS A 97 -10.60 12.50 -8.32
C CYS A 97 -10.39 13.59 -9.38
N SER A 98 -11.47 14.03 -10.03
CA SER A 98 -11.40 15.10 -11.03
C SER A 98 -11.42 16.49 -10.42
N LYS A 99 -11.95 16.63 -9.19
CA LYS A 99 -12.08 17.91 -8.48
C LYS A 99 -11.44 17.85 -7.10
N GLU A 100 -10.87 18.98 -6.71
CA GLU A 100 -10.24 19.20 -5.41
C GLU A 100 -11.21 18.95 -4.23
N ASP A 101 -12.46 19.42 -4.34
CA ASP A 101 -13.48 19.23 -3.29
C ASP A 101 -13.93 17.76 -3.15
N GLU A 102 -13.89 16.99 -4.23
CA GLU A 102 -14.17 15.54 -4.19
C GLU A 102 -13.04 14.82 -3.45
N THR A 103 -11.78 15.14 -3.75
CA THR A 103 -10.62 14.59 -3.05
C THR A 103 -10.68 14.90 -1.55
N ARG A 104 -11.01 16.16 -1.17
CA ARG A 104 -11.13 16.55 0.24
C ARG A 104 -12.23 15.79 0.97
N ARG A 105 -13.41 15.65 0.35
CA ARG A 105 -14.51 14.87 0.94
C ARG A 105 -14.14 13.41 1.11
N MET A 106 -13.49 12.81 0.12
CA MET A 106 -13.02 11.43 0.17
C MET A 106 -11.97 11.23 1.26
N LEU A 107 -10.98 12.10 1.37
CA LEU A 107 -9.96 12.05 2.42
C LEU A 107 -10.59 12.13 3.81
N ARG A 108 -11.51 13.07 4.04
CA ARG A 108 -12.24 13.17 5.32
C ARG A 108 -13.05 11.91 5.62
N ARG A 109 -13.73 11.34 4.61
CA ARG A 109 -14.50 10.12 4.78
C ARG A 109 -13.60 8.94 5.15
N LEU A 110 -12.47 8.79 4.48
CA LEU A 110 -11.48 7.76 4.79
C LEU A 110 -10.89 7.95 6.18
N ASP A 111 -10.58 9.18 6.59
CA ASP A 111 -10.03 9.47 7.92
C ASP A 111 -10.98 9.02 9.04
N VAL A 112 -12.28 9.31 8.89
CA VAL A 112 -13.34 8.84 9.81
C VAL A 112 -13.42 7.30 9.85
N LEU A 113 -13.38 6.66 8.68
CA LEU A 113 -13.48 5.19 8.59
C LEU A 113 -12.23 4.50 9.17
N MET A 114 -11.04 5.03 8.90
CA MET A 114 -9.79 4.51 9.44
C MET A 114 -9.75 4.66 10.95
N SER A 115 -10.14 5.82 11.48
CA SER A 115 -10.27 6.05 12.92
C SER A 115 -11.24 5.06 13.57
N TRP A 116 -12.42 4.82 12.97
CA TRP A 116 -13.37 3.80 13.43
C TRP A 116 -12.76 2.39 13.45
N CYS A 117 -11.86 2.10 12.51
CA CYS A 117 -11.13 0.84 12.43
C CYS A 117 -9.90 0.77 13.34
N ARG A 118 -9.60 1.81 14.13
CA ARG A 118 -8.37 1.97 14.93
C ARG A 118 -7.10 1.92 14.07
N MET A 119 -7.18 2.47 12.87
CA MET A 119 -6.06 2.65 11.95
C MET A 119 -5.84 4.14 11.69
N GLU A 120 -4.64 4.51 11.28
CA GLU A 120 -4.28 5.89 11.00
C GLU A 120 -3.44 5.94 9.71
N PHE A 121 -3.70 6.93 8.86
CA PHE A 121 -2.81 7.23 7.76
C PHE A 121 -1.51 7.84 8.29
N LYS A 122 -0.42 7.72 7.53
CA LYS A 122 0.85 8.37 7.85
C LYS A 122 1.07 9.53 6.89
N PRO A 123 0.70 10.79 7.23
CA PRO A 123 0.77 11.93 6.32
C PRO A 123 2.16 12.13 5.72
N LYS A 124 3.22 11.91 6.52
CA LYS A 124 4.62 11.98 6.08
C LYS A 124 5.00 10.95 5.02
N LYS A 125 4.27 9.82 4.92
CA LYS A 125 4.46 8.79 3.88
C LYS A 125 3.52 8.95 2.69
N SER A 126 2.46 9.74 2.83
CA SER A 126 1.52 10.05 1.76
C SER A 126 2.05 11.16 0.86
N ARG A 127 1.62 11.19 -0.40
CA ARG A 127 1.84 12.33 -1.30
C ARG A 127 0.59 12.71 -2.04
N SER A 128 0.49 13.98 -2.40
CA SER A 128 -0.54 14.49 -3.30
C SER A 128 0.05 15.05 -4.59
N LEU A 129 -0.68 14.84 -5.69
CA LEU A 129 -0.42 15.45 -6.98
C LEU A 129 -1.73 16.06 -7.49
N SER A 130 -1.70 17.36 -7.76
CA SER A 130 -2.80 18.07 -8.40
C SER A 130 -2.37 18.50 -9.79
N LEU A 131 -3.26 18.36 -10.78
CA LEU A 131 -2.98 18.73 -12.16
C LEU A 131 -3.98 19.79 -12.63
N ARG A 132 -3.46 20.92 -13.13
CA ARG A 132 -4.26 22.00 -13.72
C ARG A 132 -3.73 22.31 -15.11
N LYS A 133 -4.59 22.18 -16.13
CA LYS A 133 -4.22 22.39 -17.55
C LYS A 133 -2.96 21.61 -17.98
N GLY A 134 -2.84 20.35 -17.51
CA GLY A 134 -1.73 19.45 -17.86
C GLY A 134 -0.40 19.74 -17.15
N LYS A 135 -0.38 20.63 -16.16
CA LYS A 135 0.81 20.92 -15.33
C LYS A 135 0.53 20.63 -13.87
N ALA A 136 1.58 20.29 -13.12
CA ALA A 136 1.51 20.14 -11.67
C ALA A 136 1.09 21.48 -11.03
N ASP A 137 0.08 21.41 -10.15
CA ASP A 137 -0.44 22.54 -9.38
C ASP A 137 0.03 22.39 -7.93
N GLU A 138 1.02 23.19 -7.54
CA GLU A 138 1.65 23.14 -6.22
C GLU A 138 0.87 23.92 -5.15
N ALA A 139 -0.06 24.79 -5.56
CA ALA A 139 -0.87 25.56 -4.63
C ALA A 139 -1.98 24.71 -3.98
N THR A 140 -2.42 23.67 -4.68
CA THR A 140 -3.48 22.79 -4.19
C THR A 140 -2.92 21.77 -3.21
N THR A 141 -3.31 21.89 -1.95
CA THR A 141 -2.86 21.02 -0.86
C THR A 141 -4.02 20.29 -0.20
N PHE A 142 -3.70 19.14 0.40
CA PHE A 142 -4.65 18.26 1.07
C PHE A 142 -4.16 17.90 2.47
N THR A 143 -5.10 17.53 3.32
CA THR A 143 -4.84 17.13 4.70
C THR A 143 -5.47 15.76 4.99
N VAL A 144 -4.81 14.99 5.85
CA VAL A 144 -5.30 13.72 6.41
C VAL A 144 -4.77 13.59 7.83
N ALA A 145 -5.55 13.02 8.76
CA ALA A 145 -5.20 12.98 10.18
C ALA A 145 -4.75 14.35 10.72
N GLU A 146 -5.49 15.41 10.34
CA GLU A 146 -5.23 16.82 10.69
C GLU A 146 -3.85 17.38 10.26
N GLN A 147 -3.08 16.64 9.47
CA GLN A 147 -1.76 17.07 8.98
C GLN A 147 -1.78 17.26 7.47
N GLN A 148 -0.97 18.21 6.99
CA GLN A 148 -0.80 18.45 5.55
C GLN A 148 -0.01 17.31 4.90
N ILE A 149 -0.50 16.84 3.75
CA ILE A 149 0.19 15.87 2.91
C ILE A 149 1.22 16.62 2.04
N PRO A 150 2.50 16.23 2.04
CA PRO A 150 3.49 16.81 1.15
C PRO A 150 3.12 16.58 -0.33
N THR A 151 3.35 17.59 -1.16
CA THR A 151 3.17 17.44 -2.61
C THR A 151 4.31 16.63 -3.22
N VAL A 152 4.05 15.96 -4.35
CA VAL A 152 5.09 15.24 -5.10
C VAL A 152 6.21 16.19 -5.59
N SER A 153 5.90 17.47 -5.83
CA SER A 153 6.91 18.49 -6.15
C SER A 153 7.88 18.76 -5.00
N GLN A 154 7.38 18.80 -3.78
CA GLN A 154 8.21 19.02 -2.58
C GLN A 154 9.02 17.78 -2.23
N GLU A 155 8.36 16.63 -2.22
CA GLU A 155 8.96 15.36 -1.87
C GLU A 155 8.52 14.27 -2.86
N PRO A 156 9.38 13.87 -3.81
CA PRO A 156 9.12 12.74 -4.69
C PRO A 156 8.80 11.48 -3.90
N VAL A 157 8.02 10.57 -4.49
CA VAL A 157 7.61 9.32 -3.83
C VAL A 157 7.88 8.12 -4.71
N LYS A 158 8.31 7.04 -4.07
CA LYS A 158 8.43 5.73 -4.69
C LYS A 158 7.19 4.90 -4.38
N SER A 159 6.37 4.60 -5.38
CA SER A 159 5.20 3.72 -5.26
C SER A 159 5.37 2.51 -6.16
N LEU A 160 5.17 1.30 -5.61
CA LEU A 160 5.34 0.02 -6.32
C LEU A 160 6.66 -0.05 -7.13
N ARG A 161 7.75 0.40 -6.49
CA ARG A 161 9.12 0.50 -7.03
C ARG A 161 9.35 1.57 -8.12
N ARG A 162 8.36 2.39 -8.46
CA ARG A 162 8.48 3.48 -9.43
C ARG A 162 8.54 4.83 -8.74
N TRP A 163 9.45 5.69 -9.17
CA TRP A 163 9.51 7.07 -8.70
C TRP A 163 8.49 7.93 -9.44
N TYR A 164 7.83 8.79 -8.68
CA TYR A 164 6.94 9.82 -9.16
C TYR A 164 7.49 11.17 -8.69
N ASP A 165 7.71 12.07 -9.64
CA ASP A 165 8.14 13.44 -9.41
C ASP A 165 7.27 14.42 -10.23
N SER A 166 7.46 15.72 -9.99
CA SER A 166 6.67 16.77 -10.63
C SER A 166 6.93 16.92 -12.14
N SER A 167 7.98 16.30 -12.67
CA SER A 167 8.27 16.36 -14.10
C SER A 167 7.24 15.59 -14.93
N MET A 168 6.59 14.58 -14.32
CA MET A 168 5.64 13.67 -14.98
C MET A 168 6.21 13.01 -16.26
N LYS A 169 7.54 12.98 -16.38
CA LYS A 169 8.24 12.40 -17.51
C LYS A 169 8.77 11.02 -17.16
N ASP A 170 8.63 10.11 -18.12
CA ASP A 170 9.13 8.74 -17.99
C ASP A 170 10.62 8.60 -18.34
N THR A 171 11.30 9.71 -18.65
CA THR A 171 12.69 9.73 -19.14
C THR A 171 13.69 9.19 -18.13
N ARG A 172 13.37 9.24 -16.83
CA ARG A 172 14.23 8.72 -15.76
C ARG A 172 14.24 7.19 -15.68
N ARG A 173 13.25 6.51 -16.26
CA ARG A 173 13.15 5.04 -16.16
C ARG A 173 14.31 4.30 -16.78
N GLY A 174 14.82 4.79 -17.92
CA GLY A 174 16.00 4.17 -18.54
C GLY A 174 17.21 4.19 -17.60
N ALA A 175 17.44 5.33 -16.93
CA ALA A 175 18.52 5.49 -15.98
C ALA A 175 18.31 4.60 -14.73
N GLU A 176 17.10 4.57 -14.18
CA GLU A 176 16.76 3.73 -13.01
C GLU A 176 16.93 2.22 -13.31
N THR A 177 16.48 1.76 -14.48
CA THR A 177 16.66 0.37 -14.89
C THR A 177 18.14 0.03 -15.08
N LEU A 178 18.93 0.96 -15.63
CA LEU A 178 20.36 0.78 -15.82
C LEU A 178 21.13 0.75 -14.50
N GLU A 179 20.76 1.61 -13.54
CA GLU A 179 21.29 1.62 -12.18
C GLU A 179 20.96 0.30 -11.47
N LEU A 180 19.69 -0.12 -11.49
CA LEU A 180 19.23 -1.39 -10.92
C LEU A 180 19.97 -2.59 -11.52
N ALA A 181 20.16 -2.61 -12.84
CA ALA A 181 20.90 -3.65 -13.54
C ALA A 181 22.36 -3.69 -13.07
N SER A 182 23.02 -2.53 -13.02
CA SER A 182 24.41 -2.40 -12.62
C SER A 182 24.64 -2.85 -11.17
N GLU A 183 23.83 -2.36 -10.23
CA GLU A 183 23.89 -2.77 -8.82
C GLU A 183 23.64 -4.27 -8.65
N SER A 184 22.62 -4.81 -9.33
CA SER A 184 22.28 -6.23 -9.22
C SER A 184 23.36 -7.13 -9.82
N LEU A 185 23.97 -6.74 -10.94
CA LEU A 185 25.10 -7.46 -11.52
C LEU A 185 26.32 -7.44 -10.59
N LEU A 186 26.61 -6.30 -9.95
CA LEU A 186 27.68 -6.22 -8.95
C LEU A 186 27.42 -7.13 -7.75
N VAL A 187 26.18 -7.22 -7.27
CA VAL A 187 25.78 -8.14 -6.19
C VAL A 187 26.00 -9.59 -6.62
N ILE A 188 25.49 -10.00 -7.80
CA ILE A 188 25.66 -11.36 -8.33
C ILE A 188 27.15 -11.71 -8.48
N ASN A 189 27.95 -10.75 -8.97
CA ASN A 189 29.38 -10.96 -9.14
C ASN A 189 30.11 -11.15 -7.80
N LYS A 190 29.74 -10.40 -6.76
CA LYS A 190 30.33 -10.50 -5.42
C LYS A 190 29.87 -11.73 -4.63
N CYS A 191 28.77 -12.38 -5.02
CA CYS A 191 28.32 -13.60 -4.36
C CYS A 191 29.36 -14.73 -4.48
N ARG A 192 29.64 -15.41 -3.36
CA ARG A 192 30.55 -16.57 -3.29
C ARG A 192 29.86 -17.86 -3.71
N ILE A 193 29.29 -17.87 -4.91
CA ILE A 193 28.63 -19.03 -5.52
C ILE A 193 29.34 -19.44 -6.82
N GLN A 194 29.19 -20.70 -7.22
CA GLN A 194 29.80 -21.21 -8.46
C GLN A 194 29.26 -20.45 -9.68
N GLY A 195 30.08 -20.32 -10.73
CA GLY A 195 29.75 -19.53 -11.93
C GLY A 195 28.41 -19.92 -12.58
N LYS A 196 28.10 -21.23 -12.65
CA LYS A 196 26.81 -21.71 -13.15
C LYS A 196 25.60 -21.14 -12.40
N PHE A 197 25.72 -20.94 -11.08
CA PHE A 197 24.66 -20.36 -10.26
C PHE A 197 24.57 -18.83 -10.43
N LYS A 198 25.68 -18.15 -10.74
CA LYS A 198 25.65 -16.72 -11.11
C LYS A 198 24.88 -16.50 -12.41
N ILE A 199 25.11 -17.35 -13.41
CA ILE A 199 24.36 -17.34 -14.68
C ILE A 199 22.88 -17.65 -14.41
N TRP A 200 22.59 -18.61 -13.53
CA TRP A 200 21.22 -18.90 -13.11
C TRP A 200 20.55 -17.67 -12.47
N CYS A 201 21.22 -16.98 -11.54
CA CYS A 201 20.70 -15.74 -10.93
C CYS A 201 20.46 -14.64 -11.98
N LEU A 202 21.37 -14.49 -12.94
CA LEU A 202 21.17 -13.55 -14.05
C LEU A 202 19.88 -13.87 -14.83
N GLN A 203 19.73 -15.12 -15.26
CA GLN A 203 18.61 -15.56 -16.10
C GLN A 203 17.26 -15.53 -15.38
N PHE A 204 17.20 -16.01 -14.14
CA PHE A 204 15.93 -16.26 -13.45
C PHE A 204 15.59 -15.24 -12.37
N MET A 205 16.54 -14.38 -11.98
CA MET A 205 16.28 -13.33 -10.99
C MET A 205 16.43 -11.93 -11.58
N LEU A 206 17.54 -11.65 -12.27
CA LEU A 206 17.81 -10.29 -12.74
C LEU A 206 17.03 -9.94 -14.01
N ILE A 207 17.11 -10.76 -15.06
CA ILE A 207 16.40 -10.49 -16.33
C ILE A 207 14.89 -10.29 -16.09
N PRO A 208 14.17 -11.17 -15.35
CA PRO A 208 12.74 -10.97 -15.09
C PRO A 208 12.41 -9.72 -14.27
N LYS A 209 13.39 -9.15 -13.55
CA LYS A 209 13.22 -7.92 -12.77
C LYS A 209 13.41 -6.66 -13.62
N LEU A 210 14.11 -6.77 -14.76
CA LEU A 210 14.39 -5.66 -15.68
C LEU A 210 13.37 -5.53 -16.82
N LEU A 211 12.67 -6.62 -17.14
CA LEU A 211 11.54 -6.67 -18.08
C LEU A 211 10.25 -6.18 -17.41
#